data_AF-A0A8S4RQ20-F1
#
_entry.id   AF-A0A8S4RQ20-F1
#
_cell.length_a   1.000
_cell.length_b   1.000
_cell.length_c   1.000
_cell.angle_alpha   90.00
_cell.angle_beta   90.00
_cell.angle_gamma   90.00
#
_symmetry.space_group_name_H-M   'P 1'
#
loop_
_entity.id
_entity.type
_entity.pdbx_description
1 polymer ?
#
loop_
_entity_poly.entity_id
_entity_poly.type
_entity_poly.pdbx_seq_one_letter_code
_entity_poly.pdbx_strand_id
1 'polypeptide(L)'
;MFAYFMVLLVVGTSAQRPTVRQGPLSYVQARNAFARARLYLQERLPDRQTNITDPETSKQFNFGILAGVTLALVKAFYATTSEYDPLRVLQKSVPESWEDYNAVSRSVNAILAEANAKIRPITTLIDTLCPTTVTVEACNHEVHERVIHSTYLGHRAKFLLQLGRAAATINRKAKLLDNVAAKNNAVPYLFKLVVSTPFEVFIAELTRAYEFIRPRKLKYRRSHFASQQ
;
A
#
# COMPACT_ATOMS: atom_id res chain seq x y z
N MET A 1 11.88 13.18 4.31
CA MET A 1 10.44 13.36 4.00
C MET A 1 10.00 12.34 2.91
N PHE A 2 10.25 11.04 3.13
CA PHE A 2 10.06 9.96 2.12
C PHE A 2 9.40 8.72 2.72
N ALA A 3 8.72 8.88 3.85
CA ALA A 3 8.26 7.77 4.66
C ALA A 3 6.79 7.42 4.41
N TYR A 4 6.15 7.99 3.39
CA TYR A 4 4.69 8.04 3.39
C TYR A 4 4.03 6.86 2.72
N PHE A 5 4.74 6.02 1.97
CA PHE A 5 4.23 4.98 1.06
C PHE A 5 3.10 4.03 1.53
N MET A 6 2.76 3.94 2.81
CA MET A 6 1.80 2.97 3.34
C MET A 6 0.44 3.52 3.75
N VAL A 7 0.21 4.83 3.60
CA VAL A 7 -1.03 5.45 4.08
C VAL A 7 -2.27 4.92 3.33
N LEU A 8 -2.10 4.11 2.29
CA LEU A 8 -3.21 3.61 1.48
C LEU A 8 -3.30 2.10 1.30
N LEU A 9 -2.44 1.34 1.96
CA LEU A 9 -2.55 -0.10 1.91
C LEU A 9 -3.20 -0.64 3.17
N VAL A 10 -4.42 -0.19 3.47
CA VAL A 10 -5.13 -0.60 4.68
C VAL A 10 -6.60 -0.76 4.38
N VAL A 11 -7.10 -1.99 4.41
CA VAL A 11 -7.67 -2.59 5.62
C VAL A 11 -8.06 -4.06 5.33
N GLY A 12 -7.67 -4.95 6.25
CA GLY A 12 -8.57 -5.98 6.80
C GLY A 12 -8.59 -7.36 6.16
N THR A 13 -7.69 -8.25 6.51
CA THR A 13 -8.06 -9.68 6.63
C THR A 13 -8.02 -10.10 8.08
N SER A 14 -9.18 -10.11 8.75
CA SER A 14 -9.59 -11.29 9.51
C SER A 14 -10.86 -11.82 8.85
N ALA A 15 -10.71 -12.82 8.00
CA ALA A 15 -11.68 -13.88 7.77
C ALA A 15 -11.13 -14.74 6.63
N GLN A 16 -10.90 -16.00 6.98
CA GLN A 16 -10.48 -17.14 6.17
C GLN A 16 -8.98 -17.37 6.00
N ARG A 17 -8.63 -18.59 6.41
CA ARG A 17 -7.41 -19.38 6.26
C ARG A 17 -6.56 -19.01 5.03
N PRO A 18 -5.25 -19.32 5.05
CA PRO A 18 -4.42 -19.34 3.85
C PRO A 18 -4.84 -20.54 2.97
N THR A 19 -6.05 -20.57 2.45
CA THR A 19 -6.56 -21.67 1.62
C THR A 19 -6.87 -21.27 0.19
N VAL A 20 -6.54 -20.05 -0.20
CA VAL A 20 -6.28 -19.78 -1.61
C VAL A 20 -4.93 -19.09 -1.65
N ARG A 21 -3.87 -19.87 -1.93
CA ARG A 21 -2.77 -19.34 -2.73
C ARG A 21 -3.47 -18.69 -3.92
N GLN A 22 -3.75 -17.40 -3.86
CA GLN A 22 -4.14 -16.67 -5.06
C GLN A 22 -3.01 -16.98 -6.02
N GLY A 23 -3.33 -17.66 -7.12
CA GLY A 23 -2.37 -17.87 -8.18
C GLY A 23 -1.64 -16.55 -8.45
N PRO A 24 -0.39 -16.59 -8.92
CA PRO A 24 0.38 -15.37 -9.14
C PRO A 24 -0.49 -14.36 -9.89
N LEU A 25 -0.79 -13.21 -9.26
CA LEU A 25 -1.49 -12.13 -9.96
C LEU A 25 -0.68 -11.83 -11.22
N SER A 26 -1.33 -11.87 -12.37
CA SER A 26 -0.75 -11.52 -13.65
C SER A 26 -0.86 -10.01 -13.89
N TYR A 27 -0.08 -9.50 -14.85
CA TYR A 27 0.16 -8.06 -15.02
C TYR A 27 -1.12 -7.24 -15.24
N VAL A 28 -2.02 -7.71 -16.09
CA VAL A 28 -3.30 -7.03 -16.38
C VAL A 28 -4.19 -6.97 -15.14
N GLN A 29 -4.31 -8.09 -14.42
CA GLN A 29 -5.10 -8.19 -13.19
C GLN A 29 -4.51 -7.31 -12.09
N ALA A 30 -3.17 -7.26 -11.96
CA ALA A 30 -2.48 -6.43 -10.98
C ALA A 30 -2.70 -4.93 -11.24
N ARG A 31 -2.59 -4.51 -12.52
CA ARG A 31 -2.92 -3.16 -12.96
C ARG A 31 -4.36 -2.78 -12.61
N ASN A 32 -5.32 -3.64 -12.96
CA ASN A 32 -6.73 -3.37 -12.74
C ASN A 32 -7.05 -3.30 -11.24
N ALA A 33 -6.49 -4.21 -10.44
CA ALA A 33 -6.64 -4.20 -8.99
C ALA A 33 -6.12 -2.89 -8.40
N PHE A 34 -4.91 -2.47 -8.79
CA PHE A 34 -4.30 -1.22 -8.32
C PHE A 34 -5.10 0.01 -8.76
N ALA A 35 -5.57 0.06 -10.00
CA ALA A 35 -6.38 1.17 -10.50
C ALA A 35 -7.69 1.33 -9.70
N ARG A 36 -8.39 0.22 -9.43
CA ARG A 36 -9.62 0.24 -8.62
C ARG A 36 -9.36 0.66 -7.18
N ALA A 37 -8.33 0.09 -6.55
CA ALA A 37 -7.99 0.45 -5.19
C ALA A 37 -7.60 1.92 -5.10
N ARG A 38 -6.80 2.44 -6.04
CA ARG A 38 -6.44 3.86 -6.11
C ARG A 38 -7.67 4.75 -6.11
N LEU A 39 -8.66 4.48 -6.98
CA LEU A 39 -9.89 5.27 -7.06
C LEU A 39 -10.69 5.19 -5.75
N TYR A 40 -10.92 3.98 -5.24
CA TYR A 40 -11.58 3.77 -3.95
C TYR A 40 -10.93 4.64 -2.85
N LEU A 41 -9.61 4.64 -2.80
CA LEU A 41 -8.86 5.34 -1.77
C LEU A 41 -8.92 6.86 -1.95
N GLN A 42 -8.84 7.37 -3.18
CA GLN A 42 -8.97 8.80 -3.47
C GLN A 42 -10.37 9.33 -3.10
N GLU A 43 -11.43 8.54 -3.32
CA GLU A 43 -12.80 8.91 -2.96
C GLU A 43 -13.05 8.97 -1.44
N ARG A 44 -12.22 8.34 -0.61
CA ARG A 44 -12.37 8.32 0.87
C ARG A 44 -11.50 9.36 1.59
N LEU A 45 -10.84 10.25 0.85
CA LEU A 45 -10.06 11.35 1.40
C LEU A 45 -10.79 12.67 1.15
N PRO A 46 -10.82 13.61 2.10
CA PRO A 46 -11.41 14.92 1.87
C PRO A 46 -10.52 15.73 0.92
N ASP A 47 -11.17 16.49 0.05
CA ASP A 47 -10.50 17.45 -0.82
C ASP A 47 -10.12 18.76 -0.09
N ARG A 48 -10.67 19.03 1.11
CA ARG A 48 -10.48 20.28 1.89
C ARG A 48 -10.56 20.04 3.40
N GLN A 49 -10.16 21.03 4.21
CA GLN A 49 -10.45 21.05 5.66
C GLN A 49 -11.95 20.97 5.86
N THR A 50 -12.43 19.85 6.37
CA THR A 50 -13.85 19.56 6.51
C THR A 50 -14.31 19.69 7.96
N ASN A 51 -15.59 20.05 8.11
CA ASN A 51 -16.25 20.20 9.40
C ASN A 51 -16.45 18.83 10.05
N ILE A 52 -15.83 18.60 11.22
CA ILE A 52 -15.87 17.32 11.96
C ILE A 52 -17.27 16.88 12.38
N THR A 53 -18.28 17.76 12.32
CA THR A 53 -19.67 17.43 12.66
C THR A 53 -20.47 16.84 11.52
N ASP A 54 -19.94 16.84 10.28
CA ASP A 54 -20.57 16.20 9.13
C ASP A 54 -20.32 14.66 9.15
N PRO A 55 -21.38 13.83 9.03
CA PRO A 55 -21.26 12.38 8.99
C PRO A 55 -20.35 11.82 7.88
N GLU A 56 -20.31 12.45 6.70
CA GLU A 56 -19.40 12.01 5.62
C GLU A 56 -17.95 12.32 5.95
N THR A 57 -17.72 13.50 6.52
CA THR A 57 -16.42 13.90 7.05
C THR A 57 -15.93 12.94 8.14
N SER A 58 -16.80 12.50 9.05
CA SER A 58 -16.46 11.53 10.10
C SER A 58 -15.98 10.17 9.55
N LYS A 59 -16.62 9.68 8.47
CA LYS A 59 -16.16 8.45 7.78
C LYS A 59 -14.74 8.60 7.24
N GLN A 60 -14.44 9.76 6.64
CA GLN A 60 -13.13 10.06 6.09
C GLN A 60 -12.06 10.13 7.19
N PHE A 61 -12.35 10.79 8.32
CA PHE A 61 -11.45 10.79 9.50
C PHE A 61 -11.13 9.39 10.01
N ASN A 62 -12.16 8.54 10.17
CA ASN A 62 -11.96 7.15 10.60
C ASN A 62 -11.12 6.35 9.61
N PHE A 63 -11.32 6.58 8.31
CA PHE A 63 -10.47 6.00 7.27
C PHE A 63 -9.01 6.47 7.41
N GLY A 64 -8.81 7.74 7.76
CA GLY A 64 -7.51 8.33 8.09
C GLY A 64 -6.77 7.65 9.22
N ILE A 65 -7.47 7.26 10.28
CA ILE A 65 -6.87 6.53 11.41
C ILE A 65 -6.40 5.15 10.96
N LEU A 66 -7.24 4.43 10.22
CA LEU A 66 -6.90 3.11 9.67
C LEU A 66 -5.64 3.21 8.80
N ALA A 67 -5.62 4.18 7.91
CA ALA A 67 -4.52 4.55 7.03
C ALA A 67 -3.23 4.90 7.79
N GLY A 68 -3.29 5.86 8.72
CA GLY A 68 -2.15 6.39 9.45
C GLY A 68 -1.50 5.38 10.40
N VAL A 69 -2.30 4.64 11.17
CA VAL A 69 -1.80 3.63 12.12
C VAL A 69 -1.09 2.49 11.39
N THR A 70 -1.65 2.02 10.28
CA THR A 70 -1.02 0.91 9.53
C THR A 70 0.25 1.34 8.84
N LEU A 71 0.34 2.59 8.38
CA LEU A 71 1.60 3.16 7.92
C LEU A 71 2.67 3.08 9.01
N ALA A 72 2.32 3.48 10.24
CA ALA A 72 3.25 3.43 11.35
C ALA A 72 3.69 2.00 11.67
N LEU A 73 2.77 1.04 11.61
CA LEU A 73 3.04 -0.39 11.80
C LEU A 73 4.05 -0.93 10.79
N VAL A 74 3.88 -0.62 9.50
CA VAL A 74 4.84 -1.05 8.50
C VAL A 74 6.21 -0.40 8.70
N LYS A 75 6.27 0.90 9.01
CA LYS A 75 7.55 1.56 9.27
C LYS A 75 8.31 0.90 10.42
N ALA A 76 7.59 0.58 11.50
CA ALA A 76 8.16 -0.09 12.66
C ALA A 76 8.66 -1.51 12.30
N PHE A 77 7.83 -2.29 11.60
CA PHE A 77 8.18 -3.63 11.14
C PHE A 77 9.43 -3.65 10.27
N TYR A 78 9.57 -2.67 9.37
CA TYR A 78 10.74 -2.54 8.51
C TYR A 78 12.00 -2.10 9.26
N ALA A 79 11.87 -1.21 10.26
CA ALA A 79 13.01 -0.59 10.92
C ALA A 79 13.76 -1.56 11.85
N THR A 80 13.03 -2.37 12.60
CA THR A 80 13.56 -3.25 13.66
C THR A 80 12.63 -4.43 13.89
N THR A 81 12.89 -5.57 13.24
CA THR A 81 12.08 -6.79 13.39
C THR A 81 12.12 -7.37 14.82
N SER A 82 13.18 -7.13 15.59
CA SER A 82 13.34 -7.67 16.95
C SER A 82 12.62 -6.86 18.05
N GLU A 83 12.22 -5.62 17.77
CA GLU A 83 11.53 -4.71 18.73
C GLU A 83 10.12 -4.32 18.25
N TYR A 84 9.58 -5.06 17.27
CA TYR A 84 8.28 -4.77 16.72
C TYR A 84 7.17 -5.12 17.72
N ASP A 85 6.66 -4.10 18.40
CA ASP A 85 5.44 -4.18 19.20
C ASP A 85 4.30 -3.41 18.51
N PRO A 86 3.35 -4.13 17.86
CA PRO A 86 2.26 -3.50 17.14
C PRO A 86 1.28 -2.75 18.05
N LEU A 87 1.13 -3.16 19.31
CA LEU A 87 0.24 -2.48 20.26
C LEU A 87 0.82 -1.13 20.69
N ARG A 88 2.14 -1.08 20.96
CA ARG A 88 2.84 0.17 21.26
C ARG A 88 2.78 1.16 20.09
N VAL A 89 2.94 0.68 18.87
CA VAL A 89 2.81 1.52 17.67
C VAL A 89 1.40 2.07 17.54
N LEU A 90 0.38 1.24 17.76
CA LEU A 90 -1.02 1.67 17.71
C LEU A 90 -1.32 2.74 18.76
N GLN A 91 -0.90 2.53 20.01
CA GLN A 91 -1.08 3.49 21.12
C GLN A 91 -0.52 4.87 20.78
N LYS A 92 0.65 4.92 20.13
CA LYS A 92 1.27 6.18 19.70
C LYS A 92 0.58 6.81 18.48
N SER A 93 0.21 5.99 17.50
CA SER A 93 -0.15 6.49 16.16
C SER A 93 -1.62 6.84 16.02
N VAL A 94 -2.50 6.31 16.87
CA VAL A 94 -3.94 6.64 16.86
C VAL A 94 -4.17 8.13 17.16
N PRO A 95 -3.63 8.72 18.24
CA PRO A 95 -3.77 10.15 18.52
C PRO A 95 -3.19 11.02 17.39
N GLU A 96 -1.98 10.70 16.93
CA GLU A 96 -1.32 11.46 15.85
C GLU A 96 -2.15 11.46 14.55
N SER A 97 -2.78 10.33 14.21
CA SER A 97 -3.62 10.22 13.01
C SER A 97 -4.95 10.94 13.17
N TRP A 98 -5.44 11.10 14.41
CA TRP A 98 -6.65 11.85 14.72
C TRP A 98 -6.40 13.36 14.64
N GLU A 99 -5.28 13.82 15.18
CA GLU A 99 -4.90 15.24 15.24
C GLU A 99 -4.53 15.83 13.87
N ASP A 100 -3.85 15.06 12.99
CA ASP A 100 -3.38 15.56 11.70
C ASP A 100 -3.80 14.67 10.51
N TYR A 101 -5.12 14.47 10.39
CA TYR A 101 -5.70 13.74 9.26
C TYR A 101 -5.36 14.37 7.89
N ASN A 102 -5.21 15.69 7.82
CA ASN A 102 -4.84 16.37 6.57
C ASN A 102 -3.40 16.04 6.15
N ALA A 103 -2.46 15.86 7.08
CA ALA A 103 -1.14 15.32 6.73
C ALA A 103 -1.23 13.88 6.26
N VAL A 104 -2.09 13.05 6.87
CA VAL A 104 -2.36 11.68 6.41
C VAL A 104 -2.87 11.70 4.96
N SER A 105 -3.92 12.47 4.65
CA SER A 105 -4.50 12.59 3.30
C SER A 105 -3.55 13.15 2.24
N ARG A 106 -2.80 14.22 2.54
CA ARG A 106 -1.80 14.75 1.61
C ARG A 106 -0.69 13.74 1.34
N SER A 107 -0.27 13.03 2.37
CA SER A 107 0.72 11.97 2.27
C SER A 107 0.24 10.87 1.34
N VAL A 108 -1.00 10.39 1.51
CA VAL A 108 -1.65 9.44 0.60
C VAL A 108 -1.48 9.81 -0.87
N ASN A 109 -1.94 11.01 -1.26
CA ASN A 109 -2.05 11.38 -2.66
C ASN A 109 -0.69 11.47 -3.34
N ALA A 110 0.30 12.02 -2.63
CA ALA A 110 1.69 12.09 -3.11
C ALA A 110 2.26 10.70 -3.43
N ILE A 111 1.92 9.70 -2.61
CA ILE A 111 2.39 8.32 -2.79
C ILE A 111 1.72 7.66 -3.98
N LEU A 112 0.40 7.80 -4.12
CA LEU A 112 -0.31 7.21 -5.26
C LEU A 112 0.28 7.74 -6.56
N ALA A 113 0.61 9.03 -6.59
CA ALA A 113 1.30 9.63 -7.72
C ALA A 113 2.69 9.01 -7.94
N GLU A 114 3.50 8.83 -6.88
CA GLU A 114 4.84 8.20 -6.99
C GLU A 114 4.76 6.74 -7.44
N ALA A 115 3.87 5.95 -6.85
CA ALA A 115 3.65 4.55 -7.20
C ALA A 115 3.21 4.43 -8.65
N ASN A 116 2.24 5.25 -9.07
CA ASN A 116 1.76 5.32 -10.44
C ASN A 116 2.90 5.72 -11.40
N ALA A 117 3.73 6.69 -11.04
CA ALA A 117 4.88 7.09 -11.84
C ALA A 117 5.91 5.95 -11.98
N LYS A 118 6.19 5.20 -10.91
CA LYS A 118 7.14 4.08 -10.93
C LYS A 118 6.65 2.89 -11.74
N ILE A 119 5.36 2.57 -11.71
CA ILE A 119 4.78 1.50 -12.54
C ILE A 119 4.42 1.97 -13.95
N ARG A 120 4.43 3.29 -14.23
CA ARG A 120 4.03 3.83 -15.53
C ARG A 120 4.64 3.10 -16.73
N PRO A 121 5.95 2.77 -16.75
CA PRO A 121 6.52 2.08 -17.89
C PRO A 121 5.93 0.69 -18.14
N ILE A 122 5.61 -0.07 -17.09
CA ILE A 122 4.98 -1.39 -17.26
C ILE A 122 3.48 -1.24 -17.58
N THR A 123 2.78 -0.26 -17.01
CA THR A 123 1.37 -0.05 -17.35
C THR A 123 1.19 0.48 -18.77
N THR A 124 2.09 1.35 -19.25
CA THR A 124 2.11 1.81 -20.65
C THR A 124 2.39 0.66 -21.61
N LEU A 125 3.29 -0.26 -21.26
CA LEU A 125 3.51 -1.47 -22.04
C LEU A 125 2.23 -2.30 -22.15
N ILE A 126 1.56 -2.56 -21.02
CA ILE A 126 0.26 -3.26 -20.99
C ILE A 126 -0.77 -2.54 -21.88
N ASP A 127 -0.87 -1.21 -21.78
CA ASP A 127 -1.78 -0.39 -22.59
C ASP A 127 -1.48 -0.43 -24.09
N THR A 128 -0.23 -0.70 -24.46
CA THR A 128 0.17 -0.80 -25.87
C THR A 128 -0.12 -2.19 -26.43
N LEU A 129 0.12 -3.25 -25.63
CA LEU A 129 0.02 -4.64 -26.10
C LEU A 129 -1.40 -5.23 -25.98
N CYS A 130 -2.13 -4.89 -24.91
CA CYS A 130 -3.42 -5.52 -24.66
C CYS A 130 -4.52 -5.19 -25.69
N PRO A 131 -4.60 -3.97 -26.26
CA PRO A 131 -5.59 -3.69 -27.30
C PRO A 131 -5.37 -4.50 -28.58
N THR A 132 -4.14 -4.91 -28.85
CA THR A 132 -3.78 -5.71 -30.04
C THR A 132 -3.87 -7.21 -29.83
N THR A 133 -4.04 -7.67 -28.59
CA THR A 133 -4.14 -9.10 -28.24
C THR A 133 -5.58 -9.57 -28.15
N VAL A 134 -5.84 -10.82 -28.53
CA VAL A 134 -7.19 -11.40 -28.55
C VAL A 134 -7.74 -11.69 -27.15
N THR A 135 -6.87 -12.02 -26.18
CA THR A 135 -7.28 -12.38 -24.81
C THR A 135 -6.39 -11.74 -23.75
N VAL A 136 -6.89 -11.68 -22.52
CA VAL A 136 -6.13 -11.20 -21.34
C VAL A 136 -4.91 -12.09 -21.08
N GLU A 137 -5.03 -13.39 -21.30
CA GLU A 137 -3.95 -14.37 -21.15
C GLU A 137 -2.85 -14.13 -22.19
N ALA A 138 -3.23 -13.89 -23.46
CA ALA A 138 -2.29 -13.55 -24.52
C ALA A 138 -1.55 -12.24 -24.22
N CYS A 139 -2.24 -11.20 -23.76
CA CYS A 139 -1.59 -9.97 -23.32
C CYS A 139 -0.60 -10.21 -22.17
N ASN A 140 -1.01 -10.97 -21.16
CA ASN A 140 -0.14 -11.26 -20.01
C ASN A 140 1.12 -12.02 -20.42
N HIS A 141 1.00 -12.94 -21.38
CA HIS A 141 2.15 -13.65 -21.94
C HIS A 141 3.08 -12.70 -22.71
N GLU A 142 2.56 -11.86 -23.60
CA GLU A 142 3.40 -10.94 -24.37
C GLU A 142 4.10 -9.89 -23.47
N VAL A 143 3.38 -9.40 -22.46
CA VAL A 143 3.97 -8.53 -21.42
C VAL A 143 5.07 -9.27 -20.66
N HIS A 144 4.88 -10.56 -20.33
CA HIS A 144 5.90 -11.35 -19.65
C HIS A 144 7.18 -11.46 -20.47
N GLU A 145 7.08 -11.81 -21.75
CA GLU A 145 8.22 -11.93 -22.67
C GLU A 145 9.02 -10.62 -22.72
N ARG A 146 8.34 -9.47 -22.82
CA ARG A 146 9.02 -8.16 -22.83
C ARG A 146 9.68 -7.82 -21.48
N VAL A 147 9.10 -8.29 -20.38
CA VAL A 147 9.60 -8.03 -19.03
C VAL A 147 10.84 -8.86 -18.71
N ILE A 148 10.88 -10.14 -19.08
CA ILE A 148 12.02 -11.02 -18.78
C ILE A 148 13.31 -10.58 -19.48
N HIS A 149 13.18 -9.91 -20.63
CA HIS A 149 14.31 -9.39 -21.40
C HIS A 149 14.72 -7.95 -21.02
N SER A 150 14.11 -7.35 -20.01
CA SER A 150 14.43 -5.99 -19.57
C SER A 150 14.50 -5.88 -18.05
N THR A 151 15.71 -5.71 -17.50
CA THR A 151 15.91 -5.46 -16.06
C THR A 151 15.17 -4.20 -15.58
N TYR A 152 15.11 -3.17 -16.42
CA TYR A 152 14.36 -1.94 -16.15
C TYR A 152 12.85 -2.21 -15.98
N LEU A 153 12.26 -3.01 -16.86
CA LEU A 153 10.85 -3.40 -16.77
C LEU A 153 10.62 -4.44 -15.67
N GLY A 154 11.55 -5.38 -15.47
CA GLY A 154 11.51 -6.43 -14.44
C GLY A 154 11.27 -5.88 -13.03
N HIS A 155 12.01 -4.85 -12.63
CA HIS A 155 11.81 -4.22 -11.31
C HIS A 155 10.43 -3.57 -11.17
N ARG A 156 9.94 -2.92 -12.23
CA ARG A 156 8.64 -2.22 -12.22
C ARG A 156 7.47 -3.18 -12.30
N ALA A 157 7.63 -4.25 -13.06
CA ALA A 157 6.68 -5.34 -13.15
C ALA A 157 6.56 -6.07 -11.81
N LYS A 158 7.69 -6.37 -11.14
CA LYS A 158 7.67 -6.91 -9.77
C LYS A 158 6.94 -5.97 -8.82
N PHE A 159 7.21 -4.66 -8.91
CA PHE A 159 6.54 -3.67 -8.09
C PHE A 159 5.02 -3.61 -8.36
N LEU A 160 4.60 -3.60 -9.63
CA LEU A 160 3.19 -3.68 -10.04
C LEU A 160 2.50 -4.91 -9.46
N LEU A 161 3.13 -6.08 -9.52
CA LEU A 161 2.56 -7.32 -8.98
C LEU A 161 2.37 -7.25 -7.46
N GLN A 162 3.32 -6.65 -6.73
CA GLN A 162 3.18 -6.42 -5.28
C GLN A 162 2.05 -5.44 -4.96
N LEU A 163 1.97 -4.32 -5.69
CA LEU A 163 0.87 -3.37 -5.56
C LEU A 163 -0.48 -4.03 -5.87
N GLY A 164 -0.56 -4.84 -6.92
CA GLY A 164 -1.76 -5.54 -7.32
C GLY A 164 -2.28 -6.51 -6.26
N ARG A 165 -1.39 -7.24 -5.57
CA ARG A 165 -1.77 -8.14 -4.46
C ARG A 165 -2.37 -7.37 -3.30
N ALA A 166 -1.70 -6.30 -2.87
CA ALA A 166 -2.18 -5.46 -1.79
C ALA A 166 -3.52 -4.78 -2.16
N ALA A 167 -3.64 -4.30 -3.40
CA ALA A 167 -4.85 -3.68 -3.93
C ALA A 167 -6.03 -4.66 -4.05
N ALA A 168 -5.78 -5.91 -4.46
CA ALA A 168 -6.82 -6.95 -4.53
C ALA A 168 -7.44 -7.23 -3.15
N THR A 169 -6.64 -7.17 -2.09
CA THR A 169 -7.12 -7.28 -0.70
C THR A 169 -8.03 -6.11 -0.33
N ILE A 170 -7.64 -4.88 -0.65
CA ILE A 170 -8.47 -3.67 -0.41
C ILE A 170 -9.81 -3.81 -1.13
N ASN A 171 -9.78 -4.14 -2.43
CA ASN A 171 -11.00 -4.25 -3.24
C ASN A 171 -11.97 -5.30 -2.67
N ARG A 172 -11.47 -6.43 -2.16
CA ARG A 172 -12.31 -7.46 -1.53
C ARG A 172 -12.96 -6.98 -0.24
N LYS A 173 -12.34 -6.03 0.45
CA LYS A 173 -12.69 -5.62 1.81
C LYS A 173 -13.33 -4.25 1.88
N ALA A 174 -13.37 -3.48 0.80
CA ALA A 174 -13.96 -2.15 0.70
C ALA A 174 -15.24 -1.97 1.53
N LYS A 175 -16.23 -2.87 1.37
CA LYS A 175 -17.49 -2.83 2.15
C LYS A 175 -17.30 -2.95 3.66
N LEU A 176 -16.39 -3.82 4.11
CA LEU A 176 -16.05 -3.92 5.54
C LEU A 176 -15.41 -2.62 6.04
N LEU A 177 -14.59 -1.98 5.24
CA LEU A 177 -13.86 -0.77 5.64
C LEU A 177 -14.82 0.40 5.74
N ASP A 178 -15.68 0.54 4.74
CA ASP A 178 -16.76 1.52 4.72
C ASP A 178 -17.66 1.32 5.96
N ASN A 179 -17.97 0.08 6.33
CA ASN A 179 -18.75 -0.22 7.54
C ASN A 179 -18.00 0.10 8.85
N VAL A 180 -16.70 -0.16 8.94
CA VAL A 180 -15.89 0.14 10.12
C VAL A 180 -15.77 1.65 10.30
N ALA A 181 -15.51 2.37 9.21
CA ALA A 181 -15.41 3.82 9.19
C ALA A 181 -16.75 4.49 9.53
N ALA A 182 -17.86 4.02 8.94
CA ALA A 182 -19.20 4.54 9.21
C ALA A 182 -19.68 4.33 10.65
N LYS A 183 -19.14 3.32 11.36
CA LYS A 183 -19.51 3.01 12.74
C LYS A 183 -18.56 3.59 13.79
N ASN A 184 -17.62 4.46 13.41
CA ASN A 184 -16.57 4.98 14.31
C ASN A 184 -15.78 3.87 15.02
N ASN A 185 -15.67 2.69 14.40
CA ASN A 185 -15.09 1.50 15.01
C ASN A 185 -13.63 1.28 14.58
N ALA A 186 -12.98 2.29 13.98
CA ALA A 186 -11.62 2.17 13.47
C ALA A 186 -10.63 1.70 14.54
N VAL A 187 -10.65 2.31 15.73
CA VAL A 187 -9.73 1.99 16.82
C VAL A 187 -9.99 0.60 17.42
N PRO A 188 -11.21 0.23 17.85
CA PRO A 188 -11.52 -1.13 18.31
C PRO A 188 -11.19 -2.21 17.27
N TYR A 189 -11.45 -1.91 15.99
CA TYR A 189 -11.16 -2.81 14.89
C TYR A 189 -9.66 -3.04 14.72
N LEU A 190 -8.83 -1.99 14.80
CA LEU A 190 -7.37 -2.11 14.78
C LEU A 190 -6.86 -2.93 15.96
N PHE A 191 -7.30 -2.64 17.19
CA PHE A 191 -6.89 -3.39 18.39
C PHE A 191 -7.15 -4.90 18.26
N LYS A 192 -8.30 -5.29 17.70
CA LYS A 192 -8.65 -6.70 17.47
C LYS A 192 -7.75 -7.37 16.43
N LEU A 193 -7.25 -6.62 15.46
CA LEU A 193 -6.54 -7.16 14.31
C LEU A 193 -5.03 -7.17 14.43
N VAL A 194 -4.43 -6.17 15.09
CA VAL A 194 -2.97 -5.97 15.05
C VAL A 194 -2.16 -7.14 15.62
N VAL A 195 -2.78 -7.97 16.46
CA VAL A 195 -2.20 -9.19 17.03
C VAL A 195 -2.56 -10.47 16.25
N SER A 196 -3.31 -10.36 15.16
CA SER A 196 -3.73 -11.51 14.37
C SER A 196 -2.71 -11.87 13.29
N THR A 197 -2.42 -13.16 13.13
CA THR A 197 -1.51 -13.66 12.07
C THR A 197 -1.87 -13.16 10.66
N PRO A 198 -3.16 -13.11 10.26
CA PRO A 198 -3.52 -12.56 8.96
C PRO A 198 -3.13 -11.08 8.77
N PHE A 199 -3.18 -10.28 9.83
CA PHE A 199 -2.79 -8.87 9.78
C PHE A 199 -1.26 -8.74 9.73
N GLU A 200 -0.52 -9.58 10.46
CA GLU A 200 0.94 -9.64 10.37
C GLU A 200 1.42 -10.00 8.96
N VAL A 201 0.83 -11.01 8.33
CA VAL A 201 1.13 -11.38 6.93
C VAL A 201 0.87 -10.21 5.99
N PHE A 202 -0.25 -9.51 6.20
CA PHE A 202 -0.56 -8.30 5.46
C PHE A 202 0.54 -7.25 5.62
N ILE A 203 0.89 -6.87 6.85
CA ILE A 203 1.98 -5.91 7.13
C ILE A 203 3.30 -6.34 6.47
N ALA A 204 3.62 -7.64 6.44
CA ALA A 204 4.82 -8.15 5.77
C ALA A 204 4.75 -7.99 4.23
N GLU A 205 3.61 -8.31 3.60
CA GLU A 205 3.40 -8.09 2.16
C GLU A 205 3.50 -6.61 1.80
N LEU A 206 2.90 -5.75 2.62
CA LEU A 206 3.02 -4.32 2.48
C LEU A 206 4.50 -3.90 2.55
N THR A 207 5.22 -4.36 3.57
CA THR A 207 6.63 -4.00 3.80
C THR A 207 7.48 -4.28 2.56
N ARG A 208 7.22 -5.40 1.86
CA ARG A 208 7.90 -5.72 0.59
C ARG A 208 7.60 -4.72 -0.53
N ALA A 209 6.38 -4.18 -0.61
CA ALA A 209 6.06 -3.11 -1.55
C ALA A 209 6.80 -1.80 -1.18
N TYR A 210 6.96 -1.51 0.12
CA TYR A 210 7.66 -0.31 0.61
C TYR A 210 9.12 -0.24 0.22
N GLU A 211 9.79 -1.38 0.14
CA GLU A 211 11.18 -1.49 -0.30
C GLU A 211 11.42 -0.91 -1.70
N PHE A 212 10.41 -0.95 -2.59
CA PHE A 212 10.53 -0.41 -3.95
C PHE A 212 10.33 1.10 -4.03
N ILE A 213 9.70 1.69 -3.01
CA ILE A 213 9.38 3.11 -3.01
C ILE A 213 10.39 3.92 -2.23
N ARG A 214 10.93 3.36 -1.15
CA ARG A 214 11.91 4.07 -0.34
C ARG A 214 13.16 4.42 -1.15
N PRO A 215 13.73 5.64 -0.99
CA PRO A 215 15.09 5.89 -1.43
C PRO A 215 16.01 4.88 -0.74
N ARG A 216 16.71 4.04 -1.53
CA ARG A 216 17.79 3.21 -0.99
C ARG A 216 18.75 4.17 -0.29
N LYS A 217 18.93 4.02 1.03
CA LYS A 217 20.10 4.63 1.68
C LYS A 217 21.30 4.06 0.93
N LEU A 218 21.89 4.85 0.03
CA LEU A 218 23.22 4.56 -0.47
C LEU A 218 24.05 4.42 0.80
N LYS A 219 24.49 3.20 1.12
CA LYS A 219 25.57 3.02 2.08
C LYS A 219 26.74 3.75 1.43
N TYR A 220 26.91 5.02 1.76
CA TYR A 220 28.14 5.74 1.49
C TYR A 220 29.19 4.97 2.29
N ARG A 221 29.87 4.04 1.61
CA ARG A 221 31.08 3.41 2.10
C ARG A 221 32.07 4.58 2.23
N ARG A 222 32.09 5.23 3.41
CA ARG A 222 33.29 5.94 3.87
C ARG A 222 34.34 4.88 4.14
N SER A 223 34.93 4.37 3.07
CA SER A 223 36.09 3.51 3.08
C SER A 223 36.92 3.96 1.88
N HIS A 224 37.63 5.07 2.08
CA HIS A 224 38.81 5.57 1.36
C HIS A 224 38.84 7.09 1.50
N PHE A 225 39.27 7.58 2.67
CA PHE A 225 40.00 8.84 2.89
C PHE A 225 40.35 8.89 4.39
N ALA A 226 41.08 7.87 4.84
CA ALA A 226 41.72 7.82 6.15
C ALA A 226 42.94 6.90 6.03
N SER A 227 43.83 7.21 5.10
CA SER A 227 45.18 6.65 5.00
C SER A 227 45.92 7.38 3.91
N GLN A 228 46.49 8.53 4.26
CA GLN A 228 47.76 9.05 3.74
C GLN A 228 48.06 10.31 4.55
N GLN A 229 48.43 10.05 5.80
CA GLN A 229 49.58 10.75 6.40
C GLN A 229 50.83 10.08 5.84
#